data_AF-A0A953Z4D0-F1
#
_entry.id   AF-A0A953Z4D0-F1
#
_cell.length_a   1.000
_cell.length_b   1.000
_cell.length_c   1.000
_cell.angle_alpha   90.00
_cell.angle_beta   90.00
_cell.angle_gamma   90.00
#
_symmetry.space_group_name_H-M   'P 1'
#
loop_
_entity.id
_entity.type
_entity.pdbx_description
1 polymer ?
#
loop_
_entity_poly.entity_id
_entity_poly.type
_entity_poly.pdbx_seq_one_letter_code
_entity_poly.pdbx_strand_id
1 'polypeptide(L)' 'MTRPDPFQARATLDSSAGKLAYYDLHAIERAGTTKLARLPYSIRVLLESALRNLDDFVISKDDVERIANWGPETA' A
#
# COMPACT_ATOMS: atom_id res chain seq x y z
N MET A 1 6.23 0.09 -20.04
CA MET A 1 4.99 -0.43 -19.45
C MET A 1 4.75 0.32 -18.16
N THR A 2 3.61 1.01 -18.05
CA THR A 2 3.22 1.77 -16.85
C THR A 2 2.81 0.77 -15.77
N ARG A 3 3.40 0.86 -14.57
CA ARG A 3 2.93 0.03 -13.45
C ARG A 3 1.49 0.41 -13.08
N PRO A 4 0.59 -0.58 -12.89
CA PRO A 4 -0.76 -0.31 -12.45
C PRO A 4 -0.74 0.32 -11.04
N ASP A 5 -1.51 1.39 -10.84
CA ASP A 5 -1.68 2.04 -9.53
C ASP A 5 -3.18 2.15 -9.19
N PRO A 6 -3.86 1.01 -8.94
CA PRO A 6 -5.31 0.98 -8.74
C PRO A 6 -5.75 1.75 -7.50
N PHE A 7 -4.86 1.97 -6.53
CA PHE A 7 -5.13 2.70 -5.31
C PHE A 7 -4.74 4.18 -5.39
N GLN A 8 -4.12 4.63 -6.49
CA GLN A 8 -3.54 5.97 -6.61
C GLN A 8 -2.60 6.28 -5.42
N ALA A 9 -1.78 5.30 -5.06
CA ALA A 9 -0.94 5.35 -3.86
C ALA A 9 0.38 6.10 -4.09
N ARG A 10 0.80 6.27 -5.34
CA ARG A 10 2.06 6.96 -5.64
C ARG A 10 1.93 8.46 -5.40
N ALA A 11 2.69 8.97 -4.45
CA ALA A 11 2.78 10.39 -4.13
C ALA A 11 4.22 10.90 -4.29
N THR A 12 4.38 12.22 -4.33
CA THR A 12 5.68 12.89 -4.43
C THR A 12 5.88 13.79 -3.22
N LEU A 13 7.05 13.71 -2.60
CA LEU A 13 7.48 14.56 -1.50
C LEU A 13 8.60 15.47 -1.99
N ASP A 14 8.40 16.78 -1.92
CA ASP A 14 9.45 17.77 -2.16
C ASP A 14 10.35 17.85 -0.91
N SER A 15 11.64 17.56 -1.10
CA SER A 15 12.67 17.68 -0.06
C SER A 15 13.79 18.60 -0.51
N SER A 16 14.66 19.02 0.41
CA SER A 16 15.87 19.78 0.08
C SER A 16 16.82 19.04 -0.87
N ALA A 17 16.69 17.71 -0.98
CA ALA A 17 17.46 16.87 -1.91
C ALA A 17 16.74 16.64 -3.26
N GLY A 18 15.57 17.27 -3.47
CA GLY A 18 14.74 17.10 -4.67
C GLY A 18 13.43 16.37 -4.40
N LYS A 19 12.76 15.96 -5.49
CA LYS A 19 11.47 15.25 -5.47
C LYS A 19 11.68 13.76 -5.23
N LEU A 20 11.13 13.23 -4.13
CA LEU A 20 11.13 11.79 -3.84
C LEU A 20 9.74 11.22 -4.10
N ALA A 21 9.68 10.08 -4.79
CA ALA A 21 8.45 9.32 -4.90
C ALA A 21 8.28 8.40 -3.68
N TYR A 22 7.08 8.35 -3.13
CA TYR A 22 6.73 7.43 -2.05
C TYR A 22 5.33 6.83 -2.30
N TYR A 23 5.02 5.76 -1.57
CA TYR A 23 3.72 5.08 -1.65
C TYR A 23 2.94 5.37 -0.36
N ASP A 24 1.88 6.17 -0.50
CA ASP A 24 1.03 6.61 0.59
C ASP A 24 0.07 5.50 1.02
N LEU A 25 0.25 4.95 2.22
CA LEU A 25 -0.64 3.93 2.77
C LEU A 25 -2.08 4.42 2.96
N HIS A 26 -2.28 5.73 3.19
CA HIS A 26 -3.63 6.29 3.35
C HIS A 26 -4.46 6.14 2.07
N ALA A 27 -3.85 5.87 0.92
CA ALA A 27 -4.55 5.47 -0.29
C ALA A 27 -5.45 4.25 -0.10
N ILE A 28 -5.03 3.28 0.72
CA ILE A 28 -5.83 2.09 1.07
C ILE A 28 -7.04 2.47 1.94
N GLU A 29 -6.88 3.41 2.88
CA GLU A 29 -8.01 3.90 3.67
C GLU A 29 -8.99 4.68 2.80
N ARG A 30 -8.48 5.52 1.89
CA ARG A 30 -9.31 6.26 0.91
C ARG A 30 -10.07 5.33 -0.03
N ALA A 31 -9.47 4.20 -0.41
CA ALA A 31 -10.11 3.15 -1.19
C ALA A 31 -11.17 2.36 -0.40
N GLY A 32 -11.32 2.61 0.91
CA GLY A 32 -12.31 1.94 1.76
C GLY A 32 -11.96 0.50 2.14
N THR A 33 -10.73 0.05 1.88
CA THR A 33 -10.33 -1.35 2.08
C THR A 33 -10.06 -1.68 3.54
N THR A 34 -9.48 -0.76 4.33
CA THR A 34 -9.21 -0.99 5.76
C THR A 34 -8.99 0.32 6.50
N LYS A 35 -8.87 0.25 7.84
CA LYS A 35 -8.37 1.35 8.68
C LYS A 35 -6.95 1.05 9.13
N LEU A 36 -5.95 1.85 8.74
CA LEU A 36 -4.54 1.59 9.04
C LEU A 36 -4.27 1.55 10.55
N ALA A 37 -5.04 2.32 11.33
CA ALA A 37 -4.94 2.35 12.79
C ALA A 37 -5.16 0.97 13.45
N ARG A 38 -5.90 0.06 12.79
CA ARG A 38 -6.17 -1.30 13.29
C ARG A 38 -4.99 -2.26 13.08
N LEU A 39 -4.11 -1.96 12.12
CA LEU A 39 -3.03 -2.85 11.72
C LEU A 39 -1.81 -2.67 12.63
N PRO A 40 -1.17 -3.76 13.08
CA PRO A 40 0.15 -3.69 13.72
C PRO A 40 1.17 -3.04 12.79
N TYR A 41 2.19 -2.40 13.36
CA TYR A 41 3.24 -1.72 12.59
C TYR A 41 3.93 -2.64 11.57
N SER A 42 4.18 -3.90 11.93
CA SER A 42 4.76 -4.91 11.03
C SER A 42 3.89 -5.16 9.79
N ILE A 43 2.57 -5.25 9.95
CA ILE A 43 1.63 -5.45 8.85
C ILE A 43 1.59 -4.22 7.94
N ARG A 44 1.69 -3.00 8.50
CA ARG A 44 1.77 -1.77 7.69
C ARG A 44 3.01 -1.75 6.79
N VAL A 45 4.15 -2.26 7.27
CA VAL A 45 5.38 -2.39 6.47
C VAL A 45 5.18 -3.39 5.33
N LEU A 46 4.57 -4.54 5.61
CA LEU A 46 4.24 -5.53 4.57
C LEU A 46 3.27 -4.97 3.52
N LEU A 47 2.27 -4.20 3.98
CA LEU A 47 1.29 -3.55 3.12
C LEU A 47 1.95 -2.51 2.20
N GLU A 48 2.87 -1.69 2.70
CA GLU A 48 3.64 -0.73 1.88
C GLU A 48 4.46 -1.47 0.82
N SER A 49 5.16 -2.53 1.23
CA SER A 49 5.98 -3.31 0.32
C SER A 49 5.13 -3.95 -0.78
N ALA A 50 3.94 -4.46 -0.46
CA ALA A 50 3.01 -5.00 -1.44
C ALA A 50 2.53 -3.90 -2.41
N LEU A 51 2.11 -2.74 -1.91
CA LEU A 51 1.70 -1.59 -2.73
C LEU A 51 2.79 -1.10 -3.68
N ARG A 52 4.02 -0.97 -3.19
CA ARG A 52 5.17 -0.52 -3.99
C ARG A 52 5.54 -1.51 -5.09
N ASN A 53 5.25 -2.81 -4.87
CA ASN A 53 5.54 -3.88 -5.81
C ASN A 53 4.31 -4.36 -6.60
N LEU A 54 3.17 -3.69 -6.50
CA LEU A 54 1.98 -4.02 -7.29
C LEU A 54 2.30 -3.88 -8.78
N ASP A 55 2.29 -5.01 -9.47
CA ASP A 55 2.64 -5.13 -10.88
C ASP A 55 1.67 -6.05 -11.66
N ASP A 56 0.63 -6.57 -10.99
CA ASP A 56 -0.37 -7.50 -11.54
C ASP A 56 0.21 -8.85 -12.02
N PHE A 57 1.49 -9.12 -11.69
CA PHE A 57 2.17 -10.37 -12.00
C PHE A 57 2.67 -11.07 -10.75
N VAL A 58 3.51 -10.40 -9.94
CA VAL A 58 3.98 -10.93 -8.65
C VAL A 58 3.03 -10.53 -7.53
N ILE A 59 2.61 -9.27 -7.52
CA ILE A 59 1.67 -8.74 -6.52
C ILE A 59 0.44 -8.19 -7.25
N SER A 60 -0.71 -8.79 -6.96
CA SER A 60 -2.01 -8.38 -7.48
C SER A 60 -2.71 -7.40 -6.52
N LYS A 61 -3.78 -6.76 -7.02
CA LYS A 61 -4.68 -5.96 -6.18
C LYS A 61 -5.25 -6.77 -5.01
N ASP A 62 -5.61 -8.03 -5.25
CA ASP A 62 -6.19 -8.94 -4.25
C ASP A 62 -5.21 -9.22 -3.10
N ASP A 63 -3.92 -9.38 -3.40
CA ASP A 63 -2.89 -9.58 -2.37
C ASP A 63 -2.79 -8.38 -1.43
N VAL A 64 -2.84 -7.16 -1.98
CA VAL A 64 -2.86 -5.92 -1.19
C VAL A 64 -4.12 -5.85 -0.33
N GLU A 65 -5.28 -6.20 -0.88
CA GLU A 65 -6.55 -6.21 -0.14
C GLU A 65 -6.58 -7.27 0.98
N ARG A 66 -5.95 -8.43 0.75
CA ARG A 66 -5.78 -9.48 1.77
C ARG A 66 -4.92 -9.01 2.94
N ILE A 67 -3.76 -8.41 2.65
CA ILE A 67 -2.88 -7.87 3.70
C ILE A 67 -3.57 -6.73 4.45
N ALA A 68 -4.29 -5.86 3.75
CA ALA A 68 -5.06 -4.76 4.35
C ALA A 68 -6.18 -5.27 5.28
N ASN A 69 -6.77 -6.43 4.97
CA ASN A 69 -7.81 -7.07 5.78
C ASN A 69 -7.28 -7.96 6.90
N TRP A 70 -5.97 -7.96 7.17
CA TRP A 70 -5.39 -8.73 8.26
C TRP A 70 -6.13 -8.51 9.59
N GLY A 71 -6.38 -9.61 10.28
CA GLY A 71 -6.90 -9.70 11.64
C GLY A 71 -6.27 -10.87 12.40
N PRO A 72 -6.26 -10.84 13.75
CA PRO A 72 -5.66 -11.88 14.57
C PRO A 72 -6.30 -13.26 14.37
N GLU A 73 -7.57 -13.31 13.97
CA GLU A 73 -8.30 -14.55 13.61
C GLU A 73 -7.99 -15.08 12.21
N THR A 74 -7.33 -14.28 11.37
CA THR A 74 -6.91 -14.64 10.00
C THR A 74 -5.39 -14.91 9.91
N ALA A 75 -4.68 -14.86 11.03
CA ALA A 75 -3.23 -15.02 11.13
C ALA A 75 -2.79 -16.48 11.27
#